data_AF-A0AA41XDC5-F1
#
_entry.id   AF-A0AA41XDC5-F1
#
_cell.length_a   1.000
_cell.length_b   1.000
_cell.length_c   1.000
_cell.angle_alpha   90.00
_cell.angle_beta   90.00
_cell.angle_gamma   90.00
#
_symmetry.space_group_name_H-M   'P 1'
#
loop_
_entity.id
_entity.type
_entity.pdbx_description
1 polymer ?
#
loop_
_entity_poly.entity_id
_entity_poly.type
_entity_poly.pdbx_seq_one_letter_code
_entity_poly.pdbx_strand_id
1 'polypeptide(L)'
;MKKTFAATIAAATLFSFGQAIPQLATNAKVEAAAVQTQKGKVTTVLNVRSKASTGGKVLGTLKKGTIITIKKKLANGWLQISYKGKTAYVSGKYVKRMASSTATAVSTSSQLNAYEQKVVSLTNAERAKAGLRPLQVDTKLSQVARAKSQDMASHNYFSHTSPTYGSPFDMMKQFGVTYSYAGENIAMGQRTPEEVMTAWMNSAGHRANILNKSYTHIGVGYVSGKNVWTQEFIGR
;
A
#
# COMPACT_ATOMS: atom_id res chain seq x y z
N MET A 1 -53.94 -26.55 -48.87
CA MET A 1 -52.82 -26.55 -49.84
C MET A 1 -51.97 -25.31 -49.59
N LYS A 2 -50.67 -25.51 -49.37
CA LYS A 2 -49.64 -24.47 -49.18
C LYS A 2 -49.32 -23.82 -50.52
N LYS A 3 -49.16 -22.48 -50.59
CA LYS A 3 -48.25 -21.82 -51.53
C LYS A 3 -47.68 -20.53 -50.91
N THR A 4 -46.42 -20.60 -50.53
CA THR A 4 -45.47 -19.50 -50.36
C THR A 4 -45.07 -18.95 -51.73
N PHE A 5 -44.85 -17.63 -51.85
CA PHE A 5 -43.79 -17.07 -52.69
C PHE A 5 -43.32 -15.72 -52.15
N ALA A 6 -42.00 -15.54 -52.15
CA ALA A 6 -41.25 -14.38 -51.69
C ALA A 6 -41.25 -13.25 -52.74
N ALA A 7 -40.99 -12.01 -52.30
CA ALA A 7 -40.61 -10.91 -53.17
C ALA A 7 -39.52 -10.04 -52.52
N THR A 8 -38.70 -9.49 -53.41
CA THR A 8 -37.31 -9.05 -53.27
C THR A 8 -37.14 -7.57 -52.91
N ILE A 9 -36.13 -7.31 -52.07
CA ILE A 9 -35.14 -6.21 -51.98
C ILE A 9 -35.32 -4.95 -52.88
N ALA A 10 -35.29 -3.78 -52.23
CA ALA A 10 -34.71 -2.51 -52.73
C ALA A 10 -34.06 -1.78 -51.53
N ALA A 11 -32.73 -1.73 -51.44
CA ALA A 11 -31.86 -0.64 -51.87
C ALA A 11 -32.02 0.66 -51.05
N ALA A 12 -31.20 0.80 -50.00
CA ALA A 12 -30.85 2.09 -49.40
C ALA A 12 -29.32 2.18 -49.37
N THR A 13 -28.78 3.01 -50.25
CA THR A 13 -27.36 3.38 -50.33
C THR A 13 -27.14 4.74 -49.65
N LEU A 14 -25.91 4.89 -49.13
CA LEU A 14 -25.19 6.11 -48.71
C LEU A 14 -25.45 6.61 -47.28
N PHE A 15 -24.48 6.38 -46.39
CA PHE A 15 -23.38 7.32 -46.18
C PHE A 15 -22.26 6.63 -45.36
N SER A 16 -21.10 6.43 -45.98
CA SER A 16 -19.83 6.20 -45.27
C SER A 16 -19.01 7.48 -45.36
N PHE A 17 -18.69 8.09 -44.23
CA PHE A 17 -17.41 8.76 -44.03
C PHE A 17 -17.06 8.68 -42.54
N GLY A 18 -15.95 7.99 -42.25
CA GLY A 18 -15.40 7.90 -40.93
C GLY A 18 -14.84 9.23 -40.45
N GLN A 19 -14.96 9.46 -39.15
CA GLN A 19 -13.94 10.14 -38.39
C GLN A 19 -13.69 9.32 -37.13
N ALA A 20 -12.44 8.92 -37.00
CA ALA A 20 -11.88 8.16 -35.92
C ALA A 20 -12.24 8.76 -34.57
N ILE A 21 -12.63 7.91 -33.63
CA ILE A 21 -12.51 8.23 -32.21
C ILE A 21 -11.00 8.34 -31.93
N PRO A 22 -10.49 9.46 -31.41
CA PRO A 22 -9.08 9.56 -31.09
C PRO A 22 -8.76 8.60 -29.93
N GLN A 23 -8.09 7.51 -30.28
CA GLN A 23 -7.29 6.72 -29.36
C GLN A 23 -5.98 7.47 -29.09
N LEU A 24 -5.50 7.35 -27.85
CA LEU A 24 -4.21 7.80 -27.31
C LEU A 24 -4.09 9.29 -26.94
N ALA A 25 -4.23 9.56 -25.64
CA ALA A 25 -3.20 10.32 -24.94
C ALA A 25 -2.27 9.29 -24.27
N THR A 26 -1.16 9.02 -24.95
CA THR A 26 0.00 8.34 -24.40
C THR A 26 0.58 9.17 -23.25
N ASN A 27 0.49 8.68 -22.02
CA ASN A 27 1.46 9.10 -21.00
C ASN A 27 2.63 8.10 -21.02
N ALA A 28 3.44 8.23 -22.06
CA ALA A 28 4.78 7.70 -22.07
C ALA A 28 5.62 8.44 -21.02
N LYS A 29 6.12 7.67 -20.06
CA LYS A 29 7.48 7.79 -19.50
C LYS A 29 7.85 9.14 -18.85
N VAL A 30 7.61 9.23 -17.54
CA VAL A 30 8.63 9.79 -16.64
C VAL A 30 9.00 8.71 -15.64
N GLU A 31 9.69 7.67 -16.13
CA GLU A 31 10.41 6.75 -15.27
C GLU A 31 11.71 7.45 -14.84
N ALA A 32 11.60 8.32 -13.84
CA ALA A 32 12.76 8.67 -13.05
C ALA A 32 13.18 7.39 -12.32
N ALA A 33 14.23 6.73 -12.83
CA ALA A 33 14.80 5.55 -12.22
C ALA A 33 15.04 5.82 -10.73
N ALA A 34 14.18 5.27 -9.87
CA ALA A 34 14.36 5.32 -8.43
C ALA A 34 15.73 4.70 -8.15
N VAL A 35 16.69 5.51 -7.68
CA VAL A 35 17.98 5.00 -7.23
C VAL A 35 17.69 4.12 -6.03
N GLN A 36 17.61 2.82 -6.24
CA GLN A 36 17.31 1.83 -5.20
C GLN A 36 18.44 1.86 -4.18
N THR A 37 18.30 2.68 -3.14
CA THR A 37 19.26 2.73 -2.05
C THR A 37 19.00 1.57 -1.10
N GLN A 38 20.02 0.74 -0.87
CA GLN A 38 19.92 -0.42 0.02
C GLN A 38 20.78 -0.19 1.27
N LYS A 39 20.33 -0.63 2.44
CA LYS A 39 21.17 -0.59 3.64
C LYS A 39 22.10 -1.80 3.69
N GLY A 40 23.34 -1.60 4.11
CA GLY A 40 24.32 -2.65 4.33
C GLY A 40 24.98 -2.50 5.68
N LYS A 41 25.26 -3.62 6.35
CA LYS A 41 26.04 -3.65 7.60
C LYS A 41 27.48 -4.01 7.29
N VAL A 42 28.42 -3.16 7.68
CA VAL A 42 29.85 -3.42 7.53
C VAL A 42 30.26 -4.57 8.46
N THR A 43 30.94 -5.59 7.94
CA THR A 43 31.28 -6.80 8.70
C THR A 43 32.64 -6.72 9.41
N THR A 44 33.48 -5.75 9.06
CA THR A 44 34.82 -5.51 9.63
C THR A 44 35.17 -4.00 9.62
N VAL A 45 36.39 -3.61 9.95
CA VAL A 45 36.89 -2.26 9.71
C VAL A 45 37.11 -2.07 8.20
N LEU A 46 36.46 -1.07 7.58
CA LEU A 46 36.40 -0.93 6.13
C LEU A 46 36.77 0.47 5.66
N ASN A 47 37.74 0.57 4.75
CA ASN A 47 38.15 1.84 4.16
C ASN A 47 37.12 2.35 3.15
N VAL A 48 36.80 3.63 3.26
CA VAL A 48 36.02 4.41 2.30
C VAL A 48 36.99 5.07 1.34
N ARG A 49 36.79 4.88 0.04
CA ARG A 49 37.73 5.35 -0.99
C ARG A 49 37.08 6.28 -1.99
N SER A 50 37.91 7.10 -2.63
CA SER A 50 37.49 8.04 -3.68
C SER A 50 37.16 7.36 -5.02
N LYS A 51 37.66 6.14 -5.25
CA LYS A 51 37.39 5.33 -6.45
C LYS A 51 37.02 3.90 -6.07
N ALA A 52 36.29 3.20 -6.93
CA ALA A 52 35.93 1.79 -6.81
C ALA A 52 37.12 0.84 -7.06
N SER A 53 38.23 1.07 -6.34
CA SER A 53 39.48 0.33 -6.46
C SER A 53 40.29 0.44 -5.17
N THR A 54 41.12 -0.57 -4.89
CA THR A 54 42.06 -0.59 -3.77
C THR A 54 43.16 0.48 -3.90
N GLY A 55 43.43 0.97 -5.12
CA GLY A 55 44.34 2.09 -5.36
C GLY A 55 43.71 3.48 -5.18
N GLY A 56 42.41 3.59 -4.88
CA GLY A 56 41.76 4.87 -4.62
C GLY A 56 42.19 5.48 -3.28
N LYS A 57 42.32 6.82 -3.23
CA LYS A 57 42.63 7.57 -2.00
C LYS A 57 41.62 7.24 -0.91
N VAL A 58 42.13 6.93 0.29
CA VAL A 58 41.29 6.67 1.47
C VAL A 58 40.71 8.00 1.96
N LEU A 59 39.39 8.09 2.01
CA LEU A 59 38.63 9.25 2.50
C LEU A 59 38.26 9.12 3.98
N GLY A 60 38.36 7.91 4.52
CA GLY A 60 38.09 7.58 5.91
C GLY A 60 37.89 6.08 6.11
N THR A 61 37.47 5.70 7.31
CA THR A 61 37.28 4.31 7.70
C THR A 61 35.95 4.14 8.43
N LEU A 62 35.29 3.01 8.20
CA LEU A 62 34.05 2.60 8.85
C LEU A 62 34.36 1.47 9.84
N LYS A 63 33.74 1.52 11.03
CA LYS A 63 33.91 0.47 12.04
C LYS A 63 33.00 -0.73 11.73
N LYS A 64 33.37 -1.91 12.23
CA LYS A 64 32.51 -3.10 12.19
C LYS A 64 31.14 -2.77 12.78
N GLY A 65 30.08 -3.21 12.11
CA GLY A 65 28.70 -2.97 12.51
C GLY A 65 28.10 -1.67 12.00
N THR A 66 28.88 -0.76 11.41
CA THR A 66 28.37 0.48 10.82
C THR A 66 27.35 0.18 9.74
N ILE A 67 26.21 0.87 9.75
CA ILE A 67 25.20 0.77 8.71
C ILE A 67 25.48 1.84 7.64
N ILE A 68 25.49 1.43 6.38
CA ILE A 68 25.74 2.31 5.23
C ILE A 68 24.63 2.22 4.20
N THR A 69 24.41 3.33 3.50
CA THR A 69 23.47 3.40 2.38
C THR A 69 24.22 3.14 1.07
N ILE A 70 23.91 2.02 0.44
CA ILE A 70 24.42 1.56 -0.86
C ILE A 70 23.54 2.16 -1.95
N LYS A 71 24.11 3.04 -2.78
CA LYS A 71 23.43 3.64 -3.93
C LYS A 71 23.46 2.72 -5.16
N LYS A 72 24.56 1.99 -5.35
CA LYS A 72 24.77 1.13 -6.52
C LYS A 72 25.80 0.05 -6.24
N LYS A 73 25.61 -1.15 -6.78
CA LYS A 73 26.65 -2.19 -6.89
C LYS A 73 27.27 -2.12 -8.28
N LEU A 74 28.60 -2.03 -8.34
CA LEU A 74 29.35 -2.04 -9.59
C LEU A 74 29.67 -3.49 -9.98
N ALA A 75 29.84 -3.74 -11.29
CA ALA A 75 30.17 -5.06 -11.83
C ALA A 75 31.47 -5.63 -11.23
N ASN A 76 32.42 -4.77 -10.88
CA ASN A 76 33.68 -5.13 -10.23
C ASN A 76 33.56 -5.45 -8.72
N GLY A 77 32.35 -5.58 -8.18
CA GLY A 77 32.11 -5.97 -6.79
C GLY A 77 32.22 -4.82 -5.76
N TRP A 78 32.45 -3.58 -6.19
CA TRP A 78 32.43 -2.41 -5.32
C TRP A 78 31.02 -1.86 -5.13
N LEU A 79 30.80 -1.19 -4.00
CA LEU A 79 29.56 -0.52 -3.67
C LEU A 79 29.80 0.99 -3.64
N GLN A 80 28.96 1.72 -4.38
CA GLN A 80 28.88 3.17 -4.29
C GLN A 80 28.00 3.55 -3.11
N ILE A 81 28.50 4.41 -2.24
CA ILE A 81 27.85 4.83 -0.99
C ILE A 81 27.81 6.36 -0.88
N SER A 82 26.96 6.86 0.03
CA SER A 82 27.05 8.24 0.51
C SER A 82 27.95 8.29 1.75
N TYR A 83 29.01 9.09 1.74
CA TYR A 83 29.88 9.28 2.91
C TYR A 83 30.18 10.77 3.09
N LYS A 84 29.79 11.34 4.24
CA LYS A 84 29.94 12.78 4.54
C LYS A 84 29.42 13.70 3.43
N GLY A 85 28.26 13.37 2.86
CA GLY A 85 27.64 14.13 1.75
C GLY A 85 28.29 13.93 0.38
N LYS A 86 29.39 13.16 0.27
CA LYS A 86 30.09 12.89 -0.99
C LYS A 86 29.87 11.45 -1.47
N THR A 87 29.94 11.25 -2.78
CA THR A 87 29.98 9.91 -3.37
C THR A 87 31.33 9.28 -3.05
N ALA A 88 31.29 8.09 -2.46
CA ALA A 88 32.48 7.30 -2.15
C ALA A 88 32.23 5.82 -2.42
N TYR A 89 33.29 5.02 -2.33
CA TYR A 89 33.25 3.61 -2.68
C TYR A 89 33.82 2.73 -1.57
N VAL A 90 33.18 1.59 -1.36
CA VAL A 90 33.63 0.55 -0.42
C VAL A 90 33.58 -0.82 -1.09
N SER A 91 34.44 -1.75 -0.66
CA SER A 91 34.42 -3.10 -1.21
C SER A 91 33.19 -3.88 -0.73
N GLY A 92 32.40 -4.42 -1.67
CA GLY A 92 31.18 -5.15 -1.36
C GLY A 92 31.40 -6.48 -0.62
N LYS A 93 32.63 -7.02 -0.65
CA LYS A 93 33.03 -8.22 0.10
C LYS A 93 32.82 -8.06 1.62
N TYR A 94 32.91 -6.84 2.12
CA TYR A 94 32.89 -6.54 3.56
C TYR A 94 31.58 -5.87 4.02
N VAL A 95 30.53 -5.97 3.20
CA VAL A 95 29.22 -5.38 3.49
C VAL A 95 28.17 -6.46 3.36
N LYS A 96 27.60 -6.88 4.50
CA LYS A 96 26.44 -7.75 4.50
C LYS A 96 25.22 -6.91 4.11
N ARG A 97 24.69 -7.13 2.91
CA ARG A 97 23.45 -6.49 2.46
C ARG A 97 22.34 -6.86 3.43
N MET A 98 21.69 -5.84 4.00
CA MET A 98 20.44 -6.05 4.70
C MET A 98 19.38 -6.14 3.62
N ALA A 99 18.43 -7.09 3.76
CA ALA A 99 17.32 -7.19 2.83
C ALA A 99 16.71 -5.80 2.67
N SER A 100 16.58 -5.35 1.43
CA SER A 100 15.91 -4.11 1.13
C SER A 100 14.46 -4.34 1.52
N SER A 101 14.06 -3.96 2.73
CA SER A 101 12.68 -3.56 2.92
C SER A 101 12.51 -2.43 1.93
N THR A 102 11.74 -2.66 0.87
CA THR A 102 11.28 -1.61 -0.02
C THR A 102 10.48 -0.66 0.85
N ALA A 103 11.19 0.24 1.54
CA ALA A 103 10.65 1.48 2.02
C ALA A 103 10.44 2.29 0.75
N THR A 104 9.33 1.98 0.06
CA THR A 104 8.71 2.88 -0.88
C THR A 104 8.67 4.21 -0.15
N ALA A 105 9.40 5.17 -0.72
CA ALA A 105 9.34 6.55 -0.33
C ALA A 105 7.88 6.92 -0.08
N VAL A 106 7.63 7.68 0.98
CA VAL A 106 6.33 8.24 1.32
C VAL A 106 5.85 9.08 0.14
N SER A 107 5.23 8.43 -0.84
CA SER A 107 4.29 9.01 -1.77
C SER A 107 2.94 8.78 -1.11
N THR A 108 2.46 9.80 -0.42
CA THR A 108 1.06 10.12 -0.13
C THR A 108 0.06 9.09 -0.68
N SER A 109 -0.11 7.93 -0.02
CA SER A 109 -1.06 6.92 -0.48
C SER A 109 -2.44 7.29 0.06
N SER A 110 -3.09 8.23 -0.62
CA SER A 110 -4.55 8.39 -0.56
C SER A 110 -5.28 7.18 -1.14
N GLN A 111 -4.57 6.20 -1.69
CA GLN A 111 -5.13 4.99 -2.29
C GLN A 111 -4.93 3.76 -1.39
N LEU A 112 -5.96 2.92 -1.32
CA LEU A 112 -5.92 1.63 -0.62
C LEU A 112 -5.00 0.67 -1.37
N ASN A 113 -4.32 -0.21 -0.63
CA ASN A 113 -3.60 -1.33 -1.24
C ASN A 113 -4.57 -2.46 -1.63
N ALA A 114 -4.09 -3.45 -2.40
CA ALA A 114 -4.93 -4.54 -2.90
C ALA A 114 -5.65 -5.34 -1.80
N TYR A 115 -5.01 -5.52 -0.63
CA TYR A 115 -5.61 -6.25 0.49
C TYR A 115 -6.75 -5.44 1.13
N GLU A 116 -6.52 -4.15 1.36
CA GLU A 116 -7.54 -3.23 1.88
C GLU A 116 -8.72 -3.11 0.91
N GLN A 117 -8.47 -2.97 -0.40
CA GLN A 117 -9.51 -2.95 -1.43
C GLN A 117 -10.32 -4.25 -1.43
N LYS A 118 -9.66 -5.39 -1.29
CA LYS A 118 -10.33 -6.69 -1.23
C LYS A 118 -11.21 -6.82 0.01
N VAL A 119 -10.76 -6.35 1.18
CA VAL A 119 -11.58 -6.30 2.40
C VAL A 119 -12.81 -5.42 2.20
N VAL A 120 -12.69 -4.25 1.56
CA VAL A 120 -13.86 -3.39 1.23
C VAL A 120 -14.84 -4.14 0.33
N SER A 121 -14.35 -4.80 -0.72
CA SER A 121 -15.19 -5.59 -1.64
C SER A 121 -15.94 -6.70 -0.91
N LEU A 122 -15.26 -7.46 -0.05
CA LEU A 122 -15.87 -8.53 0.73
C LEU A 122 -16.88 -7.98 1.75
N THR A 123 -16.57 -6.85 2.39
CA THR A 123 -17.51 -6.17 3.30
C THR A 123 -18.80 -5.79 2.58
N ASN A 124 -18.69 -5.19 1.40
CA ASN A 124 -19.84 -4.81 0.59
C ASN A 124 -20.60 -6.03 0.04
N ALA A 125 -19.94 -7.15 -0.21
CA ALA A 125 -20.61 -8.40 -0.54
C ALA A 125 -21.46 -8.94 0.62
N GLU A 126 -20.94 -8.90 1.86
CA GLU A 126 -21.73 -9.28 3.06
C GLU A 126 -22.91 -8.34 3.29
N ARG A 127 -22.71 -7.04 3.10
CA ARG A 127 -23.78 -6.04 3.19
C ARG A 127 -24.86 -6.27 2.13
N ALA A 128 -24.49 -6.60 0.91
CA ALA A 128 -25.44 -6.92 -0.16
C ALA A 128 -26.31 -8.15 0.19
N LYS A 129 -25.72 -9.20 0.78
CA LYS A 129 -26.48 -10.38 1.27
C LYS A 129 -27.53 -10.00 2.32
N ALA A 130 -27.26 -8.96 3.11
CA ALA A 130 -28.17 -8.43 4.13
C ALA A 130 -29.13 -7.33 3.58
N GLY A 131 -29.15 -7.07 2.26
CA GLY A 131 -29.97 -6.04 1.64
C GLY A 131 -29.56 -4.60 1.99
N LEU A 132 -28.30 -4.39 2.37
CA LEU A 132 -27.77 -3.10 2.78
C LEU A 132 -27.04 -2.41 1.63
N ARG A 133 -27.08 -1.07 1.64
CA ARG A 133 -26.30 -0.25 0.70
C ARG A 133 -24.79 -0.49 0.90
N PRO A 134 -24.01 -0.51 -0.20
CA PRO A 134 -22.56 -0.61 -0.09
C PRO A 134 -21.99 0.64 0.61
N LEU A 135 -20.98 0.43 1.44
CA LEU A 135 -20.19 1.48 2.04
C LEU A 135 -19.27 2.10 1.00
N GLN A 136 -19.18 3.43 1.01
CA GLN A 136 -18.26 4.18 0.18
C GLN A 136 -16.87 4.21 0.83
N VAL A 137 -15.82 4.08 0.04
CA VAL A 137 -14.46 4.19 0.58
C VAL A 137 -14.19 5.65 0.93
N ASP A 138 -13.79 5.90 2.18
CA ASP A 138 -13.22 7.16 2.60
C ASP A 138 -11.70 6.99 2.75
N THR A 139 -10.96 7.67 1.88
CA THR A 139 -9.50 7.54 1.79
C THR A 139 -8.80 8.14 3.00
N LYS A 140 -9.40 9.15 3.63
CA LYS A 140 -8.90 9.77 4.85
C LYS A 140 -9.11 8.83 6.03
N LEU A 141 -10.29 8.23 6.15
CA LEU A 141 -10.57 7.18 7.14
C LEU A 141 -9.65 5.97 6.96
N SER A 142 -9.32 5.60 5.73
CA SER A 142 -8.35 4.53 5.47
C SER A 142 -6.93 4.89 5.95
N GLN A 143 -6.55 6.16 5.92
CA GLN A 143 -5.28 6.62 6.51
C GLN A 143 -5.30 6.48 8.03
N VAL A 144 -6.42 6.80 8.68
CA VAL A 144 -6.61 6.61 10.13
C VAL A 144 -6.48 5.13 10.48
N ALA A 145 -7.24 4.26 9.81
CA ALA A 145 -7.19 2.82 10.03
C ALA A 145 -5.78 2.23 9.81
N ARG A 146 -5.04 2.72 8.82
CA ARG A 146 -3.65 2.26 8.58
C ARG A 146 -2.69 2.75 9.65
N ALA A 147 -2.83 4.00 10.09
CA ALA A 147 -2.06 4.53 11.21
C ALA A 147 -2.36 3.75 12.50
N LYS A 148 -3.61 3.33 12.71
CA LYS A 148 -4.02 2.48 13.83
C LYS A 148 -3.37 1.10 13.77
N SER A 149 -3.42 0.44 12.62
CA SER A 149 -2.73 -0.85 12.40
C SER A 149 -1.22 -0.74 12.61
N GLN A 150 -0.61 0.36 12.15
CA GLN A 150 0.83 0.61 12.35
C GLN A 150 1.17 0.85 13.81
N ASP A 151 0.34 1.59 14.54
CA ASP A 151 0.52 1.86 15.95
C ASP A 151 0.47 0.58 16.79
N MET A 152 -0.55 -0.26 16.56
CA MET A 152 -0.65 -1.60 17.15
C MET A 152 0.59 -2.46 16.84
N ALA A 153 1.02 -2.47 15.58
CA ALA A 153 2.17 -3.24 15.16
C ALA A 153 3.48 -2.77 15.80
N SER A 154 3.73 -1.46 15.84
CA SER A 154 4.96 -0.85 16.37
C SER A 154 5.08 -0.94 17.89
N HIS A 155 3.96 -0.76 18.61
CA HIS A 155 3.96 -0.69 20.07
C HIS A 155 3.58 -2.02 20.74
N ASN A 156 3.45 -3.11 19.97
CA ASN A 156 3.18 -4.47 20.47
C ASN A 156 1.91 -4.57 21.33
N TYR A 157 0.82 -3.91 20.92
CA TYR A 157 -0.46 -3.99 21.62
C TYR A 157 -1.60 -4.32 20.65
N PHE A 158 -2.71 -4.81 21.19
CA PHE A 158 -3.94 -5.10 20.45
C PHE A 158 -5.14 -4.65 21.26
N SER A 159 -5.63 -3.44 20.95
CA SER A 159 -6.72 -2.79 21.67
C SER A 159 -7.34 -1.70 20.80
N HIS A 160 -8.62 -1.42 20.99
CA HIS A 160 -9.30 -0.26 20.39
C HIS A 160 -8.65 1.06 20.85
N THR A 161 -8.23 1.14 22.11
CA THR A 161 -7.54 2.34 22.63
C THR A 161 -6.06 2.31 22.30
N SER A 162 -5.59 3.32 21.58
CA SER A 162 -4.18 3.55 21.28
C SER A 162 -3.48 4.28 22.45
N PRO A 163 -2.29 3.83 22.87
CA PRO A 163 -1.45 4.58 23.81
C PRO A 163 -0.89 5.88 23.19
N THR A 164 -0.84 5.98 21.86
CA THR A 164 -0.33 7.13 21.11
C THR A 164 -1.44 8.13 20.78
N TYR A 165 -2.61 7.63 20.36
CA TYR A 165 -3.68 8.43 19.74
C TYR A 165 -4.99 8.47 20.55
N GLY A 166 -5.12 7.70 21.63
CA GLY A 166 -6.35 7.63 22.42
C GLY A 166 -7.39 6.68 21.83
N SER A 167 -8.68 6.98 22.02
CA SER A 167 -9.76 6.16 21.45
C SER A 167 -9.79 6.26 19.91
N PRO A 168 -10.48 5.34 19.21
CA PRO A 168 -10.68 5.48 17.76
C PRO A 168 -11.31 6.82 17.37
N PHE A 169 -12.17 7.37 18.22
CA PHE A 169 -12.83 8.67 18.03
C PHE A 169 -11.85 9.84 18.16
N ASP A 170 -10.95 9.79 19.15
CA ASP A 170 -9.87 10.79 19.30
C ASP A 170 -8.96 10.76 18.08
N MET A 171 -8.66 9.57 17.57
CA MET A 171 -7.82 9.38 16.41
C MET A 171 -8.48 9.92 15.13
N MET A 172 -9.75 9.58 14.87
CA MET A 172 -10.52 10.15 13.76
C MET A 172 -10.56 11.68 13.83
N LYS A 173 -10.78 12.25 15.02
CA LYS A 173 -10.79 13.71 15.25
C LYS A 173 -9.42 14.35 14.98
N GLN A 174 -8.34 13.77 15.46
CA GLN A 174 -6.96 14.27 15.23
C GLN A 174 -6.62 14.30 13.75
N PHE A 175 -7.09 13.30 12.99
CA PHE A 175 -6.89 13.27 11.55
C PHE A 175 -7.90 14.18 10.82
N GLY A 176 -8.90 14.74 11.50
CA GLY A 176 -9.90 15.65 10.94
C GLY A 176 -11.01 14.94 10.16
N VAL A 177 -11.36 13.72 10.55
CA VAL A 177 -12.53 13.00 10.03
C VAL A 177 -13.77 13.45 10.81
N THR A 178 -14.83 13.80 10.10
CA THR A 178 -16.13 14.16 10.68
C THR A 178 -17.15 13.05 10.42
N TYR A 179 -18.02 12.80 11.40
CA TYR A 179 -19.02 11.73 11.36
C TYR A 179 -20.16 11.97 12.38
N SER A 180 -21.31 11.34 12.14
CA SER A 180 -22.46 11.25 13.06
C SER A 180 -22.49 9.92 13.81
N TYR A 181 -21.95 8.86 13.19
CA TYR A 181 -21.80 7.53 13.77
C TYR A 181 -20.40 7.01 13.44
N ALA A 182 -19.78 6.25 14.34
CA ALA A 182 -18.49 5.62 14.07
C ALA A 182 -18.36 4.26 14.77
N GLY A 183 -17.56 3.38 14.18
CA GLY A 183 -17.24 2.07 14.73
C GLY A 183 -15.90 1.55 14.22
N GLU A 184 -15.34 0.57 14.92
CA GLU A 184 -14.06 -0.04 14.59
C GLU A 184 -14.12 -1.56 14.73
N ASN A 185 -13.54 -2.28 13.77
CA ASN A 185 -13.14 -3.67 13.94
C ASN A 185 -11.62 -3.77 13.82
N ILE A 186 -10.97 -4.51 14.73
CA ILE A 186 -9.54 -4.80 14.66
C ILE A 186 -9.31 -6.31 14.59
N ALA A 187 -8.23 -6.72 13.94
CA ALA A 187 -7.80 -8.12 13.89
C ALA A 187 -6.28 -8.21 13.77
N MET A 188 -5.73 -9.35 14.19
CA MET A 188 -4.29 -9.61 14.11
C MET A 188 -4.03 -11.10 13.87
N GLY A 189 -3.14 -11.39 12.93
CA GLY A 189 -2.66 -12.74 12.62
C GLY A 189 -3.21 -13.33 11.32
N GLN A 190 -4.40 -12.91 10.87
CA GLN A 190 -5.03 -13.38 9.63
C GLN A 190 -4.20 -12.93 8.42
N ARG A 191 -3.85 -13.86 7.54
CA ARG A 191 -2.86 -13.64 6.47
C ARG A 191 -3.48 -13.04 5.22
N THR A 192 -4.79 -13.20 5.05
CA THR A 192 -5.50 -12.80 3.82
C THR A 192 -6.76 -11.99 4.14
N PRO A 193 -7.23 -11.17 3.17
CA PRO A 193 -8.52 -10.50 3.24
C PRO A 193 -9.70 -11.44 3.53
N GLU A 194 -9.67 -12.64 2.96
CA GLU A 194 -10.70 -13.65 3.14
C GLU A 194 -10.71 -14.18 4.58
N GLU A 195 -9.54 -14.52 5.13
CA GLU A 195 -9.40 -15.00 6.51
C GLU A 195 -9.90 -13.98 7.52
N VAL A 196 -9.53 -12.70 7.34
CA VAL A 196 -9.96 -11.64 8.27
C VAL A 196 -11.45 -11.34 8.16
N MET A 197 -12.03 -11.36 6.94
CA MET A 197 -13.47 -11.20 6.78
C MET A 197 -14.25 -12.35 7.42
N THR A 198 -13.83 -13.59 7.23
CA THR A 198 -14.47 -14.74 7.87
C THR A 198 -14.41 -14.62 9.39
N ALA A 199 -13.25 -14.20 9.95
CA ALA A 199 -13.09 -14.00 11.38
C ALA A 199 -14.05 -12.91 11.93
N TRP A 200 -14.16 -11.76 11.25
CA TRP A 200 -15.09 -10.71 11.67
C TRP A 200 -16.56 -11.12 11.53
N MET A 201 -16.95 -11.81 10.46
CA MET A 201 -18.35 -12.25 10.28
C MET A 201 -18.78 -13.34 11.26
N ASN A 202 -17.83 -14.15 11.75
CA ASN A 202 -18.09 -15.16 12.79
C ASN A 202 -18.14 -14.56 14.22
N SER A 203 -17.79 -13.29 14.39
CA SER A 203 -17.85 -12.60 15.67
C SER A 203 -19.06 -11.67 15.73
N ALA A 204 -19.95 -11.88 16.70
CA ALA A 204 -21.21 -11.12 16.79
C ALA A 204 -21.00 -9.60 16.83
N GLY A 205 -20.02 -9.12 17.61
CA GLY A 205 -19.70 -7.69 17.72
C GLY A 205 -19.16 -7.11 16.42
N HIS A 206 -18.17 -7.76 15.81
CA HIS A 206 -17.57 -7.29 14.55
C HIS A 206 -18.56 -7.33 13.38
N ARG A 207 -19.36 -8.40 13.30
CA ARG A 207 -20.45 -8.54 12.32
C ARG A 207 -21.50 -7.45 12.48
N ALA A 208 -21.86 -7.10 13.72
CA ALA A 208 -22.83 -6.03 13.97
C ALA A 208 -22.33 -4.68 13.41
N ASN A 209 -21.03 -4.38 13.50
CA ASN A 209 -20.45 -3.20 12.85
C ASN A 209 -20.56 -3.24 11.33
N ILE A 210 -20.16 -4.36 10.70
CA ILE A 210 -20.20 -4.51 9.23
C ILE A 210 -21.62 -4.35 8.67
N LEU A 211 -22.62 -4.85 9.38
CA LEU A 211 -24.03 -4.83 8.98
C LEU A 211 -24.81 -3.65 9.56
N ASN A 212 -24.16 -2.69 10.21
CA ASN A 212 -24.84 -1.53 10.74
C ASN A 212 -25.34 -0.63 9.59
N LYS A 213 -26.63 -0.29 9.63
CA LYS A 213 -27.31 0.54 8.62
C LYS A 213 -26.92 2.01 8.69
N SER A 214 -26.48 2.49 9.86
CA SER A 214 -26.11 3.89 10.08
C SER A 214 -24.76 4.26 9.44
N TYR A 215 -23.94 3.28 9.07
CA TYR A 215 -22.68 3.54 8.39
C TYR A 215 -22.88 3.70 6.88
N THR A 216 -22.22 4.70 6.33
CA THR A 216 -22.24 5.06 4.91
C THR A 216 -20.85 4.97 4.28
N HIS A 217 -19.78 5.05 5.06
CA HIS A 217 -18.41 4.97 4.58
C HIS A 217 -17.56 3.97 5.39
N ILE A 218 -16.48 3.51 4.76
CA ILE A 218 -15.48 2.59 5.32
C ILE A 218 -14.06 3.07 5.02
N GLY A 219 -13.16 2.88 5.99
CA GLY A 219 -11.73 2.93 5.82
C GLY A 219 -11.10 1.60 6.26
N VAL A 220 -10.09 1.13 5.53
CA VAL A 220 -9.39 -0.12 5.87
C VAL A 220 -7.90 0.11 5.90
N GLY A 221 -7.24 -0.39 6.94
CA GLY A 221 -5.80 -0.32 7.12
C GLY A 221 -5.18 -1.69 7.39
N TYR A 222 -4.14 -2.04 6.62
CA TYR A 222 -3.40 -3.29 6.78
C TYR A 222 -1.89 -3.07 6.95
N VAL A 223 -1.28 -3.79 7.91
CA VAL A 223 0.17 -3.84 8.12
C VAL A 223 0.65 -5.29 8.11
N SER A 224 1.42 -5.65 7.07
CA SER A 224 1.86 -7.02 6.79
C SER A 224 2.88 -7.60 7.78
N GLY A 225 3.66 -6.77 8.48
CA GLY A 225 4.71 -7.26 9.37
C GLY A 225 4.22 -8.16 10.51
N LYS A 226 3.00 -7.92 10.99
CA LYS A 226 2.31 -8.71 12.03
C LYS A 226 0.91 -9.14 11.61
N ASN A 227 0.56 -8.93 10.35
CA ASN A 227 -0.79 -9.10 9.82
C ASN A 227 -1.86 -8.40 10.68
N VAL A 228 -1.69 -7.09 10.89
CA VAL A 228 -2.62 -6.28 11.69
C VAL A 228 -3.61 -5.58 10.75
N TRP A 229 -4.89 -5.69 11.07
CA TRP A 229 -6.00 -5.17 10.29
C TRP A 229 -6.86 -4.26 11.14
N THR A 230 -7.33 -3.18 10.52
CA THR A 230 -8.32 -2.27 11.09
C THR A 230 -9.36 -1.95 10.02
N GLN A 231 -10.65 -2.11 10.34
CA GLN A 231 -11.76 -1.48 9.64
C GLN A 231 -12.31 -0.37 10.51
N GLU A 232 -12.43 0.81 9.93
CA GLU A 232 -13.14 1.92 10.53
C GLU A 232 -14.38 2.22 9.69
N PHE A 233 -15.48 2.52 10.38
CA PHE A 233 -16.76 2.82 9.77
C PHE A 233 -17.21 4.20 10.22
N ILE A 234 -17.82 4.96 9.32
CA ILE A 234 -18.50 6.20 9.67
C ILE A 234 -19.86 6.33 8.99
N GLY A 235 -20.79 7.02 9.67
CA GLY A 235 -22.03 7.55 9.11
C GLY A 235 -21.91 9.07 8.94
N ARG A 236 -22.39 9.59 7.81
CA ARG A 236 -22.54 11.03 7.52
C ARG A 236 -24.01 11.32 7.30
#